data_AF-W1XYP8-F1
#
_entry.id   AF-W1XYP8-F1
#
_cell.length_a   1.000
_cell.length_b   1.000
_cell.length_c   1.000
_cell.angle_alpha   90.00
_cell.angle_beta   90.00
_cell.angle_gamma   90.00
#
_symmetry.space_group_name_H-M   'P 1'
#
loop_
_entity.id
_entity.type
_entity.pdbx_description
1 polymer ?
#
loop_
_entity_poly.entity_id
_entity_poly.type
_entity_poly.pdbx_seq_one_letter_code
_entity_poly.pdbx_strand_id
1 'polypeptide(L)' 'RATDPNGIVENEVCPVFAARTTSALQINDDEVMDYQWCDLADVLHGIDATPWAFSPWMVMQAANSEARKLLSAFAQHN' A
#
# COMPACT_ATOMS: atom_id res chain seq x y z
N ARG A 1 -3.99 -4.41 14.60
CA ARG A 1 -3.60 -5.81 14.39
C ARG A 1 -4.06 -6.26 13.01
N ALA A 2 -3.26 -7.05 12.32
CA ALA A 2 -3.76 -7.88 11.22
C ALA A 2 -3.17 -9.29 11.32
N THR A 3 -3.70 -10.19 10.51
CA THR A 3 -3.42 -11.61 10.59
C THR A 3 -3.20 -12.13 9.19
N ASP A 4 -2.11 -12.88 9.01
CA ASP A 4 -1.81 -13.50 7.73
C ASP A 4 -2.73 -14.71 7.46
N PRO A 5 -2.71 -15.28 6.24
CA PRO A 5 -3.51 -16.46 5.92
C PRO A 5 -3.19 -17.71 6.75
N ASN A 6 -2.01 -17.78 7.39
CA ASN A 6 -1.57 -18.90 8.22
C ASN A 6 -1.91 -18.71 9.70
N GLY A 7 -2.58 -17.60 10.07
CA GLY A 7 -2.99 -17.30 11.44
C GLY A 7 -1.92 -16.59 12.28
N ILE A 8 -0.80 -16.16 11.68
CA ILE A 8 0.21 -15.35 12.35
C ILE A 8 -0.36 -13.96 12.58
N VAL A 9 -0.25 -13.45 13.82
CA VAL A 9 -0.79 -12.15 14.22
C VAL A 9 0.33 -11.14 14.35
N GLU A 10 0.17 -9.98 13.71
CA GLU A 10 1.03 -8.82 13.94
C GLU A 10 0.23 -7.70 14.61
N ASN A 11 0.77 -7.22 15.73
CA ASN A 11 0.15 -6.20 16.57
C ASN A 11 1.12 -5.07 16.84
N GLU A 12 1.08 -4.07 15.97
CA GLU A 12 2.13 -3.07 15.87
C GLU A 12 1.59 -1.64 15.94
N VAL A 13 2.47 -0.72 16.35
CA VAL A 13 2.30 0.71 16.08
C VAL A 13 3.01 1.00 14.76
N CYS A 14 2.24 1.20 13.70
CA CYS A 14 2.73 1.26 12.32
C CYS A 14 2.51 2.66 11.71
N PRO A 15 3.44 3.63 11.90
CA PRO A 15 3.38 4.92 11.23
C PRO A 15 3.57 4.75 9.72
N VAL A 16 2.78 5.48 8.93
CA VAL A 16 2.74 5.37 7.46
C VAL A 16 3.37 6.60 6.82
N PHE A 17 4.16 6.40 5.77
CA PHE A 17 4.90 7.45 5.06
C PHE A 17 4.69 7.35 3.55
N ALA A 18 4.92 8.45 2.84
CA ALA A 18 4.98 8.52 1.37
C ALA A 18 6.31 9.13 0.92
N ALA A 19 6.91 8.59 -0.14
CA ALA A 19 8.23 9.01 -0.63
C ALA A 19 8.35 8.82 -2.14
N ARG A 20 9.29 9.54 -2.77
CA ARG A 20 9.59 9.42 -4.20
C ARG A 20 10.90 8.68 -4.39
N THR A 21 10.90 7.75 -5.33
CA THR A 21 12.13 7.12 -5.81
C THR A 21 12.94 8.12 -6.63
N THR A 22 14.23 8.24 -6.36
CA THR A 22 15.17 9.11 -7.08
C THR A 22 16.12 8.31 -8.00
N SER A 23 15.91 7.01 -8.11
CA SER A 23 16.68 6.08 -8.95
C SER A 23 15.77 5.03 -9.58
N ALA A 24 16.31 4.28 -10.55
CA ALA A 24 15.68 3.05 -11.02
C ALA A 24 15.63 2.00 -9.90
N LEU A 25 14.66 1.09 -9.99
CA LEU A 25 14.51 -0.04 -9.07
C LEU A 25 15.57 -1.11 -9.36
N GLN A 26 16.17 -1.65 -8.30
CA GLN A 26 16.93 -2.90 -8.31
C GLN A 26 16.21 -3.84 -7.35
N ILE A 27 15.46 -4.79 -7.90
CA ILE A 27 14.59 -5.68 -7.12
C ILE A 27 15.43 -6.80 -6.49
N ASN A 28 15.11 -7.16 -5.25
CA ASN A 28 15.61 -8.37 -4.60
C ASN A 28 14.53 -9.45 -4.67
N ASP A 29 14.75 -10.48 -5.49
CA ASP A 29 13.77 -11.53 -5.77
C ASP A 29 13.48 -12.43 -4.56
N ASP A 30 14.35 -12.43 -3.54
CA ASP A 30 14.09 -13.12 -2.26
C ASP A 30 12.94 -12.46 -1.47
N GLU A 31 12.66 -11.17 -1.73
CA GLU A 31 11.70 -10.35 -0.96
C GLU A 31 10.49 -9.91 -1.80
N VAL A 32 10.68 -9.63 -3.10
CA VAL A 32 9.64 -9.12 -4.00
C VAL A 32 9.58 -9.97 -5.26
N MET A 33 8.47 -10.69 -5.42
CA MET A 33 8.27 -11.60 -6.55
C MET A 33 7.76 -10.92 -7.84
N ASP A 34 7.08 -9.78 -7.74
CA ASP A 34 6.54 -9.00 -8.87
C ASP A 34 6.21 -7.57 -8.41
N TYR A 35 6.15 -6.61 -9.34
CA TYR A 35 5.80 -5.22 -9.04
C TYR A 35 5.08 -4.53 -10.20
N GLN A 36 4.34 -3.46 -9.88
CA GLN A 36 3.68 -2.63 -10.88
C GLN A 36 3.68 -1.15 -10.48
N TRP A 37 3.96 -0.27 -11.45
CA TRP A 37 3.67 1.15 -11.33
C TRP A 37 2.24 1.42 -11.83
N CYS A 38 1.38 1.96 -10.97
CA CYS A 38 -0.02 2.23 -11.27
C CYS A 38 -0.39 3.67 -10.93
N ASP A 39 -1.46 4.16 -11.55
CA ASP A 39 -2.14 5.36 -11.06
C ASP A 39 -2.80 5.06 -9.70
N LEU A 40 -2.59 5.96 -8.73
CA LEU A 40 -3.11 5.77 -7.37
C LEU A 40 -4.64 5.63 -7.36
N ALA A 41 -5.34 6.35 -8.23
CA ALA A 41 -6.80 6.27 -8.34
C ALA A 41 -7.30 4.86 -8.66
N ASP A 42 -6.60 4.15 -9.56
CA ASP A 42 -6.98 2.79 -9.96
C ASP A 42 -6.72 1.79 -8.85
N VAL A 43 -5.60 1.93 -8.13
CA VAL A 43 -5.31 1.11 -6.95
C VAL A 43 -6.38 1.30 -5.88
N LEU A 44 -6.78 2.54 -5.62
CA LEU A 44 -7.83 2.87 -4.65
C LEU A 44 -9.19 2.29 -5.05
N HIS A 45 -9.56 2.34 -6.34
CA HIS A 45 -10.77 1.67 -6.83
C HIS A 45 -10.70 0.15 -6.66
N GLY A 46 -9.55 -0.47 -6.94
CA GLY A 46 -9.34 -1.90 -6.73
C GLY A 46 -9.49 -2.29 -5.26
N ILE A 47 -8.91 -1.52 -4.34
CA ILE A 47 -9.05 -1.71 -2.89
C ILE A 47 -10.53 -1.63 -2.47
N ASP A 48 -11.26 -0.62 -2.97
CA ASP A 48 -12.67 -0.43 -2.60
C ASP A 48 -13.56 -1.56 -3.15
N ALA A 49 -13.28 -2.04 -4.36
CA ALA A 49 -14.08 -3.08 -5.03
C ALA A 49 -13.77 -4.50 -4.50
N THR A 50 -12.49 -4.81 -4.29
CA THR A 50 -12.02 -6.17 -3.96
C THR A 50 -10.92 -6.11 -2.89
N PRO A 51 -11.22 -5.69 -1.65
CA PRO A 51 -10.21 -5.49 -0.61
C PRO A 51 -9.47 -6.78 -0.22
N TRP A 52 -10.10 -7.94 -0.39
CA TRP A 52 -9.52 -9.26 -0.13
C TRP A 52 -8.37 -9.63 -1.07
N ALA A 53 -8.19 -8.90 -2.17
CA ALA A 53 -7.09 -9.12 -3.11
C ALA A 53 -5.78 -8.45 -2.67
N PHE A 54 -5.79 -7.67 -1.58
CA PHE A 54 -4.66 -6.90 -1.09
C PHE A 54 -4.30 -7.29 0.34
N SER A 55 -3.12 -6.86 0.81
CA SER A 55 -2.77 -7.06 2.21
C SER A 55 -3.73 -6.27 3.13
N PRO A 56 -4.08 -6.82 4.31
CA PRO A 56 -4.99 -6.13 5.23
C PRO A 56 -4.49 -4.73 5.64
N TRP A 57 -3.18 -4.56 5.79
CA TRP A 57 -2.55 -3.28 6.13
C TRP A 57 -2.79 -2.22 5.05
N MET A 58 -2.57 -2.58 3.78
CA MET A 58 -2.76 -1.68 2.65
C MET A 58 -4.21 -1.18 2.58
N VAL A 59 -5.18 -2.08 2.76
CA VAL A 59 -6.61 -1.74 2.79
C VAL A 59 -6.93 -0.80 3.96
N MET A 60 -6.47 -1.12 5.17
CA MET A 60 -6.73 -0.30 6.37
C MET A 60 -6.14 1.10 6.27
N GLN A 61 -4.92 1.23 5.73
CA GLN A 61 -4.24 2.51 5.55
C GLN A 61 -4.94 3.35 4.47
N ALA A 62 -5.31 2.74 3.34
CA ALA A 62 -6.05 3.40 2.26
C ALA A 62 -7.47 3.82 2.65
N ALA A 63 -8.11 3.09 3.58
CA ALA A 63 -9.44 3.43 4.09
C ALA A 63 -9.44 4.61 5.08
N ASN A 64 -8.29 4.99 5.64
CA ASN A 64 -8.18 6.18 6.48
C ASN A 64 -8.32 7.44 5.61
N SER A 65 -9.34 8.26 5.88
CA SER A 65 -9.68 9.42 5.04
C SER A 65 -8.55 10.46 4.94
N GLU A 66 -7.84 10.73 6.05
CA GLU A 66 -6.74 11.70 6.05
C GLU A 66 -5.52 11.14 5.31
N ALA A 67 -5.15 9.87 5.56
CA ALA A 67 -4.06 9.24 4.83
C ALA A 67 -4.35 9.17 3.33
N ARG A 68 -5.57 8.79 2.92
CA ARG A 68 -6.00 8.74 1.52
C ARG A 68 -5.90 10.10 0.83
N LYS A 69 -6.25 11.18 1.54
CA LYS A 69 -6.10 12.56 1.07
C LYS A 69 -4.64 12.94 0.90
N LEU A 70 -3.79 12.62 1.87
CA LEU A 70 -2.35 12.90 1.81
C LEU A 70 -1.67 12.13 0.68
N LEU A 71 -2.02 10.85 0.47
CA LEU A 71 -1.53 10.03 -0.65
C LEU A 71 -1.98 10.61 -2.00
N SER A 72 -3.24 11.02 -2.11
CA SER A 72 -3.77 11.66 -3.33
C SER A 72 -3.01 12.95 -3.66
N ALA A 73 -2.77 13.81 -2.66
CA ALA A 73 -1.99 15.03 -2.85
C ALA A 73 -0.55 14.69 -3.28
N PHE A 74 0.07 13.71 -2.62
CA PHE A 74 1.43 13.28 -2.94
C PHE A 74 1.59 12.78 -4.38
N ALA A 75 0.61 12.03 -4.90
CA ALA A 75 0.60 11.53 -6.27
C ALA A 75 0.35 12.61 -7.33
N GLN A 76 -0.35 13.70 -6.98
CA GLN A 76 -0.71 14.79 -7.90
C GLN A 76 0.39 15.83 -8.08
N HIS A 77 1.21 16.05 -7.06
CA HIS A 77 2.36 16.92 -7.21
C HIS A 77 3.40 16.17 -8.04
N ASN A 78 3.88 16.76 -9.14
CA ASN A 78 5.06 16.30 -9.88
C ASN A 78 6.15 17.36 -9.76
#